data_AF-A0A0R1PYI9-F1
#
_entry.id   AF-A0A0R1PYI9-F1
#
_cell.length_a   1.000
_cell.length_b   1.000
_cell.length_c   1.000
_cell.angle_alpha   90.00
_cell.angle_beta   90.00
_cell.angle_gamma   90.00
#
_symmetry.space_group_name_H-M   'P 1'
#
loop_
_entity.id
_entity.type
_entity.pdbx_description
1 polymer ?
#
loop_
_entity_poly.entity_id
_entity_poly.type
_entity_poly.pdbx_seq_one_letter_code
_entity_poly.pdbx_strand_id
1 'polypeptide(L)'
;MKGANGHLIYSGMMGIFFLGMIFSAQTLYYHEQILGYQNLKNYNIARTMRNLALANRISNNEVMWFNQGSVTKKSEYFVIKMNNRKPIELKTLVKYDLKYQEQKLRDLK
;
A
#
# COMPACT_ATOMS: atom_id res chain seq x y z
N MET A 1 -57.45 11.33 -2.51
CA MET A 1 -56.04 11.66 -2.84
C MET A 1 -55.09 11.49 -1.64
N LYS A 2 -55.09 10.34 -0.94
CA LYS A 2 -54.19 10.08 0.21
C LYS A 2 -53.06 9.06 -0.08
N GLY A 3 -53.13 8.31 -1.18
CA GLY A 3 -52.12 7.30 -1.56
C GLY A 3 -50.94 7.82 -2.42
N ALA A 4 -51.11 8.94 -3.12
CA ALA A 4 -50.10 9.47 -4.04
C ALA A 4 -48.87 10.06 -3.32
N ASN A 5 -49.07 10.66 -2.14
CA ASN A 5 -48.00 11.29 -1.36
C ASN A 5 -47.08 10.24 -0.70
N GLY A 6 -47.62 9.07 -0.33
CA GLY A 6 -46.83 7.98 0.26
C GLY A 6 -45.87 7.32 -0.74
N HIS A 7 -46.30 7.18 -1.99
CA HIS A 7 -45.43 6.68 -3.07
C HIS A 7 -44.26 7.61 -3.38
N LEU A 8 -44.47 8.93 -3.27
CA LEU A 8 -43.44 9.94 -3.52
C LEU A 8 -42.37 9.97 -2.42
N ILE A 9 -42.78 9.77 -1.17
CA ILE A 9 -41.85 9.66 -0.04
C ILE A 9 -41.08 8.34 -0.12
N TYR A 10 -41.75 7.23 -0.44
CA TYR A 10 -41.11 5.93 -0.60
C TYR A 10 -40.08 5.91 -1.75
N SER A 11 -40.42 6.50 -2.90
CA SER A 11 -39.49 6.59 -4.04
C SER A 11 -38.30 7.50 -3.75
N GLY A 12 -38.51 8.63 -3.05
CA GLY A 12 -37.42 9.48 -2.57
C GLY A 12 -36.50 8.78 -1.58
N MET A 13 -37.06 8.00 -0.65
CA MET A 13 -36.31 7.25 0.34
C MET A 13 -35.50 6.10 -0.30
N MET A 14 -36.08 5.42 -1.29
CA MET A 14 -35.34 4.45 -2.11
C MET A 14 -34.20 5.10 -2.89
N GLY A 15 -34.42 6.28 -3.48
CA GLY A 15 -33.36 7.02 -4.18
C GLY A 15 -32.16 7.34 -3.28
N ILE A 16 -32.42 7.81 -2.06
CA ILE A 16 -31.39 8.07 -1.05
C ILE A 16 -30.66 6.78 -0.66
N PHE A 17 -31.39 5.67 -0.50
CA PHE A 17 -30.80 4.38 -0.18
C PHE A 17 -29.83 3.89 -1.28
N PHE A 18 -30.22 3.98 -2.55
CA PHE A 18 -29.35 3.62 -3.67
C PHE A 18 -28.12 4.53 -3.77
N LEU A 19 -28.28 5.84 -3.56
CA LEU A 19 -27.13 6.76 -3.54
C LEU A 19 -26.17 6.45 -2.39
N GLY A 20 -26.70 6.16 -1.20
CA GLY A 20 -25.89 5.74 -0.05
C GLY A 20 -25.12 4.45 -0.32
N MET A 21 -25.74 3.48 -0.99
CA MET A 21 -25.09 2.22 -1.37
C MET A 21 -23.96 2.44 -2.39
N ILE A 22 -24.20 3.25 -3.43
CA ILE A 22 -23.17 3.59 -4.43
C ILE A 22 -22.00 4.33 -3.76
N PHE A 23 -22.29 5.29 -2.89
CA PHE A 23 -21.26 6.07 -2.21
C PHE A 23 -20.42 5.20 -1.26
N SER A 24 -21.06 4.26 -0.56
CA SER A 24 -20.37 3.30 0.30
C SER A 24 -19.46 2.37 -0.49
N ALA A 25 -19.94 1.85 -1.62
CA ALA A 25 -19.14 0.99 -2.51
C ALA A 25 -17.92 1.73 -3.08
N GLN A 26 -18.09 2.98 -3.54
CA GLN A 26 -16.97 3.80 -4.00
C GLN A 26 -15.98 4.09 -2.87
N THR A 27 -16.48 4.44 -1.68
CA THR A 27 -15.62 4.72 -0.52
C THR A 27 -14.77 3.52 -0.15
N LEU A 28 -15.35 2.32 -0.12
CA LEU A 28 -14.61 1.08 0.12
C LEU A 28 -13.56 0.83 -0.96
N TYR A 29 -13.92 1.00 -2.24
CA TYR A 29 -13.00 0.83 -3.35
C TYR A 29 -11.78 1.78 -3.27
N TYR A 30 -12.02 3.07 -3.00
CA TYR A 30 -10.94 4.03 -2.82
C TYR A 30 -10.11 3.77 -1.56
N HIS A 31 -10.73 3.29 -0.48
CA HIS A 31 -10.01 2.92 0.73
C HIS A 31 -8.99 1.81 0.46
N GLU A 32 -9.41 0.73 -0.22
CA GLU A 32 -8.54 -0.37 -0.62
C GLU A 32 -7.42 0.11 -1.56
N GLN A 33 -7.73 0.97 -2.52
CA GLN A 33 -6.70 1.56 -3.38
C GLN A 33 -5.67 2.36 -2.58
N ILE A 34 -6.10 3.21 -1.65
CA ILE A 34 -5.20 4.02 -0.81
C ILE A 34 -4.28 3.12 0.00
N LEU A 35 -4.80 2.05 0.60
CA LEU A 35 -3.97 1.06 1.32
C LEU A 35 -2.96 0.38 0.38
N GLY A 36 -3.39 0.01 -0.82
CA GLY A 36 -2.54 -0.54 -1.88
C GLY A 36 -1.40 0.41 -2.26
N TYR A 37 -1.71 1.68 -2.54
CA TYR A 37 -0.74 2.72 -2.87
C TYR A 37 0.21 3.02 -1.73
N GLN A 38 -0.28 3.08 -0.50
CA GLN A 38 0.57 3.25 0.68
C GLN A 38 1.57 2.09 0.78
N ASN A 39 1.12 0.85 0.64
CA ASN A 39 1.99 -0.32 0.67
C ASN A 39 3.02 -0.33 -0.46
N LEU A 40 2.64 0.10 -1.67
CA LEU A 40 3.56 0.23 -2.80
C LEU A 40 4.61 1.32 -2.56
N LYS A 41 4.19 2.50 -2.08
CA LYS A 41 5.08 3.60 -1.71
C LYS A 41 6.13 3.14 -0.71
N ASN A 42 5.71 2.40 0.32
CA ASN A 42 6.56 1.88 1.38
C ASN A 42 7.60 0.89 0.85
N TYR A 43 7.17 -0.02 -0.02
CA TYR A 43 8.06 -0.98 -0.67
C TYR A 43 9.11 -0.25 -1.52
N ASN A 44 8.70 0.76 -2.29
CA ASN A 44 9.60 1.55 -3.10
C ASN A 44 10.62 2.33 -2.27
N ILE A 45 10.20 2.91 -1.14
CA ILE A 45 11.10 3.57 -0.18
C ILE A 45 12.15 2.58 0.34
N ALA A 46 11.71 1.40 0.81
CA ALA A 46 12.62 0.37 1.31
C ALA A 46 13.61 -0.10 0.24
N ARG A 47 13.15 -0.24 -1.01
CA ARG A 47 14.00 -0.58 -2.15
C ARG A 47 15.05 0.50 -2.42
N THR A 48 14.67 1.77 -2.38
CA THR A 48 15.60 2.89 -2.55
C THR A 48 16.65 2.89 -1.44
N MET A 49 16.26 2.73 -0.17
CA MET A 49 17.20 2.66 0.94
C MET A 49 18.17 1.48 0.79
N ARG A 50 17.69 0.29 0.39
CA ARG A 50 18.55 -0.86 0.08
C ARG A 50 19.54 -0.54 -1.03
N ASN A 51 19.07 0.06 -2.13
CA ASN A 51 19.94 0.40 -3.27
C ASN A 51 21.01 1.42 -2.87
N LEU A 52 20.67 2.39 -2.03
CA LEU A 52 21.64 3.34 -1.47
C LEU A 52 22.64 2.64 -0.54
N ALA A 53 22.19 1.73 0.32
CA ALA A 53 23.05 0.93 1.17
C ALA A 53 24.00 0.03 0.35
N LEU A 54 23.53 -0.53 -0.77
CA LEU A 54 24.34 -1.29 -1.72
C LEU A 54 25.38 -0.40 -2.41
N ALA A 55 24.98 0.78 -2.87
CA ALA A 55 25.88 1.75 -3.50
C ALA A 55 26.99 2.21 -2.56
N ASN A 56 26.66 2.38 -1.27
CA ASN A 56 27.62 2.73 -0.21
C ASN A 56 28.41 1.54 0.34
N ARG A 57 28.23 0.32 -0.21
CA ARG A 57 28.97 -0.89 0.16
C ARG A 57 28.99 -1.18 1.66
N ILE A 58 27.85 -1.03 2.33
CA ILE A 58 27.78 -1.32 3.77
C ILE A 58 28.21 -2.76 4.07
N SER A 59 28.88 -2.95 5.20
CA SER A 59 29.43 -4.22 5.66
C SER A 59 28.34 -5.10 6.26
N ASN A 60 28.62 -6.40 6.40
CA ASN A 60 27.67 -7.30 7.06
C ASN A 60 27.45 -6.87 8.51
N ASN A 61 26.19 -6.89 8.93
CA ASN A 61 25.72 -6.43 10.24
C ASN A 61 25.84 -4.92 10.48
N GLU A 62 26.27 -4.14 9.48
CA GLU A 62 26.32 -2.69 9.55
C GLU A 62 24.92 -2.10 9.34
N VAL A 63 24.65 -1.00 10.05
CA VAL A 63 23.39 -0.27 10.01
C VAL A 63 23.63 1.09 9.39
N MET A 64 22.96 1.36 8.27
CA MET A 64 22.90 2.67 7.64
C MET A 64 21.59 3.36 8.01
N TRP A 65 21.69 4.60 8.50
CA TRP A 65 20.56 5.39 8.93
C TRP A 65 20.12 6.38 7.84
N PHE A 66 18.81 6.51 7.69
CA PHE A 66 18.14 7.43 6.77
C PHE A 66 17.05 8.19 7.55
N ASN A 67 16.63 9.35 7.04
CA ASN A 67 15.56 10.13 7.68
C ASN A 67 14.24 9.35 7.84
N GLN A 68 14.00 8.36 6.96
CA GLN A 68 12.78 7.56 6.99
C GLN A 68 12.93 6.18 7.65
N GLY A 69 14.12 5.83 8.16
CA GLY A 69 14.37 4.53 8.77
C GLY A 69 15.84 4.11 8.74
N SER A 70 16.10 2.84 8.97
CA SER A 70 17.44 2.26 8.87
C SER A 70 17.46 1.01 8.01
N VAL A 71 18.62 0.74 7.43
CA VAL A 71 18.91 -0.46 6.66
C VAL A 71 20.05 -1.20 7.33
N THR A 72 19.80 -2.45 7.70
CA THR A 72 20.84 -3.35 8.21
C THR A 72 21.17 -4.39 7.15
N LYS A 73 22.44 -4.54 6.77
CA LYS A 73 22.83 -5.63 5.88
C LYS A 73 23.03 -6.91 6.67
N LYS A 74 22.45 -8.00 6.18
CA LYS A 74 22.74 -9.39 6.57
C LYS A 74 23.39 -10.08 5.36
N SER A 75 23.96 -11.26 5.53
CA SER A 75 24.78 -11.91 4.49
C SER A 75 24.10 -12.01 3.12
N GLU A 76 22.79 -12.29 3.06
CA GLU A 76 22.06 -12.49 1.80
C GLU A 76 20.89 -11.52 1.56
N TYR A 77 20.59 -10.68 2.55
CA TYR A 77 19.42 -9.82 2.55
C TYR A 77 19.65 -8.54 3.37
N PHE A 78 18.78 -7.56 3.16
CA PHE A 78 18.76 -6.31 3.89
C PHE A 78 17.49 -6.24 4.71
N VAL A 79 17.62 -5.83 5.97
CA VAL A 79 16.51 -5.56 6.88
C VAL A 79 16.29 -4.07 6.91
N ILE A 80 15.15 -3.62 6.39
CA ILE A 80 14.77 -2.21 6.36
C ILE A 80 13.75 -1.96 7.47
N LYS A 81 14.13 -1.16 8.46
CA LYS A 81 13.24 -0.70 9.53
C LYS A 81 12.82 0.74 9.25
N MET A 82 11.58 0.95 8.82
CA MET A 82 11.03 2.30 8.70
C MET A 82 10.50 2.79 10.05
N ASN A 83 10.52 4.11 10.28
CA ASN A 83 10.31 4.75 11.59
C ASN A 83 9.01 4.40 12.33
N ASN A 84 8.05 3.68 11.75
CA ASN A 84 6.81 3.25 12.40
C ASN A 84 6.18 2.01 11.74
N ARG A 85 6.99 1.10 11.18
CA ARG A 85 6.46 -0.07 10.47
C ARG A 85 7.23 -1.34 10.76
N LYS A 86 6.56 -2.46 10.49
CA LYS A 86 7.19 -3.78 10.51
C LYS A 86 8.43 -3.75 9.60
N PRO A 87 9.52 -4.40 10.01
CA PRO A 87 10.70 -4.52 9.18
C PRO A 87 10.35 -5.20 7.86
N ILE A 88 10.89 -4.67 6.76
CA ILE A 88 10.77 -5.25 5.43
C ILE A 88 12.10 -5.90 5.10
N GLU A 89 12.07 -7.18 4.75
CA GLU A 89 13.24 -7.92 4.32
C GLU A 89 13.31 -7.90 2.80
N LEU A 90 14.42 -7.40 2.25
CA LEU A 90 14.68 -7.37 0.82
C LEU A 90 15.93 -8.15 0.50
N LYS A 91 15.85 -9.06 -0.47
CA LYS A 91 17.02 -9.76 -0.99
C LYS A 91 17.97 -8.78 -1.69
N THR A 92 19.26 -9.14 -1.69
CA THR A 92 20.33 -8.38 -2.34
C THR A 92 20.14 -8.27 -3.86
N LEU A 93 19.48 -9.26 -4.48
CA LEU A 93 19.32 -9.34 -5.93
C LEU A 93 18.09 -8.58 -6.44
N VAL A 94 18.33 -7.55 -7.25
CA VAL A 94 17.30 -6.66 -7.84
C VAL A 94 16.27 -7.41 -8.70
N LYS A 95 16.63 -8.57 -9.26
CA LYS A 95 15.76 -9.43 -10.08
C LYS A 95 14.48 -9.87 -9.34
N TYR A 96 14.53 -10.00 -8.02
CA TYR A 96 13.36 -10.41 -7.22
C TYR A 96 12.33 -9.29 -7.05
N ASP A 97 12.71 -8.03 -7.16
CA ASP A 97 11.78 -6.90 -7.02
C ASP A 97 10.82 -6.78 -8.20
N LEU A 98 11.30 -7.08 -9.42
CA LEU A 98 10.49 -7.03 -10.65
C LEU A 98 9.37 -8.07 -10.59
N LYS A 99 9.69 -9.29 -10.14
CA LYS A 99 8.71 -10.36 -10.00
C LYS A 99 7.62 -10.04 -8.97
N TYR A 100 8.00 -9.41 -7.85
CA TYR A 100 7.04 -8.97 -6.83
C TYR A 100 6.14 -7.82 -7.32
N GLN A 101 6.69 -6.86 -8.05
CA GLN A 101 5.90 -5.77 -8.65
C GLN A 101 4.91 -6.28 -9.69
N GLU A 102 5.35 -7.15 -10.61
CA GLU A 102 4.46 -7.75 -11.62
C GLU A 102 3.35 -8.59 -11.00
N GLN A 103 3.62 -9.28 -9.90
CA GLN A 103 2.61 -10.06 -9.20
C GLN A 103 1.60 -9.14 -8.50
N LYS A 104 2.08 -8.13 -7.77
CA LYS A 104 1.20 -7.18 -7.08
C LYS A 104 0.38 -6.31 -8.04
N LEU A 105 0.92 -5.96 -9.20
CA LEU A 105 0.18 -5.26 -10.27
C LEU A 105 -0.90 -6.14 -10.92
N ARG A 106 -0.70 -7.46 -10.97
CA ARG A 106 -1.73 -8.40 -11.40
C ARG A 106 -2.84 -8.54 -10.36
N ASP A 107 -2.48 -8.57 -9.07
CA ASP A 107 -3.46 -8.66 -7.98
C ASP A 107 -4.30 -7.39 -7.79
N LEU A 108 -3.88 -6.26 -8.39
CA LEU A 108 -4.57 -4.97 -8.37
C LEU A 108 -5.48 -4.74 -9.60
N LYS A 109 -5.44 -5.63 -10.61
CA LYS A 109 -6.27 -5.57 -11.83
C LYS A 109 -7.47 -6.50 -11.73
#